data_AF-A0A2V2RVS9-F1
#
_entry.id   AF-A0A2V2RVS9-F1
#
_cell.length_a   1.000
_cell.length_b   1.000
_cell.length_c   1.000
_cell.angle_alpha   90.00
_cell.angle_beta   90.00
_cell.angle_gamma   90.00
#
_symmetry.space_group_name_H-M   'P 1'
#
loop_
_entity.id
_entity.type
_entity.pdbx_description
1 polymer ?
#
loop_
_entity_poly.entity_id
_entity_poly.type
_entity_poly.pdbx_seq_one_letter_code
_entity_poly.pdbx_strand_id
1 'polypeptide(L)'
;MIRDLRGFSVLLIAALTLTSSLVQAEEPDDQYLHICDMMQDADTLKATGQPDAARAKYQQTQKALLDFRKKYPTWNTKVVNYRLASVTEKIASAAAPTAPETNAPASSETPESKSSSTSSASGQVKLLDAGAEPKKVLRFHPKAGDKQTLSIAVKMSLEMKVAQMEAQAVKLPTINITEEATVKSIAPNGDIAYDAEIRDMSCADDPSANPQVVEAMKSAFAGLKGITGSGTVSERGLNKNVDLKPPSGINPQSKQFVDQICESLTNLKFPLPEEAVGPGARWEYKTVNKSQGIAIDETSTYKLRSIEGDRISMTSAIAQSAANQKVQSPGMPGVKMDLSKMTGKGTGDSTSDLGHVLPMDGTMVLHSESAMAMSMAGQKQAMAIKVDMDIRLGSK
;
A
#
# COMPACT_ATOMS: atom_id res chain seq x y z
N MET A 1 55.66 54.56 -30.82
CA MET A 1 55.46 56.02 -30.72
C MET A 1 53.96 56.26 -30.77
N ILE A 2 53.39 56.68 -29.64
CA ILE A 2 52.24 57.61 -29.50
C ILE A 2 50.92 57.10 -30.12
N ARG A 3 50.00 56.48 -29.37
CA ARG A 3 49.05 57.07 -28.37
C ARG A 3 48.30 58.25 -28.98
N ASP A 4 46.98 58.20 -29.12
CA ASP A 4 46.00 58.70 -28.15
C ASP A 4 44.73 59.00 -28.98
N LEU A 5 43.48 59.08 -28.52
CA LEU A 5 42.85 58.91 -27.21
C LEU A 5 41.42 59.47 -27.38
N ARG A 6 40.46 58.82 -26.71
CA ARG A 6 39.18 59.32 -26.16
C ARG A 6 38.17 58.17 -26.30
N GLY A 7 38.00 57.27 -25.33
CA GLY A 7 37.77 57.45 -23.89
C GLY A 7 36.26 57.21 -23.67
N PHE A 8 35.78 56.18 -22.95
CA PHE A 8 35.94 55.95 -21.52
C PHE A 8 35.39 54.55 -21.15
N SER A 9 36.05 53.86 -20.20
CA SER A 9 35.49 53.03 -19.11
C SER A 9 34.52 51.87 -19.45
N VAL A 10 34.68 50.60 -19.05
CA VAL A 10 35.06 50.03 -17.73
C VAL A 10 35.10 48.48 -17.85
N LEU A 11 36.05 47.83 -17.15
CA LEU A 11 36.16 46.43 -16.67
C LEU A 11 35.61 45.24 -17.51
N LEU A 12 36.44 44.27 -17.92
CA LEU A 12 36.81 43.04 -17.17
C LEU A 12 35.62 42.11 -16.80
N ILE A 13 35.55 40.93 -17.45
CA ILE A 13 34.85 39.70 -17.03
C ILE A 13 33.30 39.76 -16.97
N ALA A 14 32.63 39.22 -18.01
CA ALA A 14 31.36 38.49 -17.91
C ALA A 14 31.11 37.79 -19.26
N ALA A 15 31.41 36.50 -19.35
CA ALA A 15 30.40 35.45 -19.35
C ALA A 15 29.71 35.26 -20.71
N LEU A 16 29.97 34.10 -21.32
CA LEU A 16 29.01 33.37 -22.15
C LEU A 16 27.60 33.59 -21.58
N THR A 17 26.77 34.41 -22.23
CA THR A 17 25.33 34.37 -21.96
C THR A 17 24.70 33.35 -22.88
N LEU A 18 24.55 32.14 -22.34
CA LEU A 18 23.46 31.24 -22.65
C LEU A 18 22.16 32.04 -22.82
N THR A 19 21.40 31.76 -23.87
CA THR A 19 20.02 31.30 -23.70
C THR A 19 19.76 30.21 -24.73
N SER A 20 20.37 29.05 -24.50
CA SER A 20 19.77 27.78 -24.88
C SER A 20 18.41 27.73 -24.20
N SER A 21 17.35 28.06 -24.92
CA SER A 21 16.00 27.67 -24.51
C SER A 21 15.84 26.18 -24.78
N LEU A 22 16.61 25.35 -24.05
CA LEU A 22 16.11 24.04 -23.71
C LEU A 22 14.98 24.32 -22.73
N VAL A 23 13.77 24.46 -23.26
CA VAL A 23 12.59 24.08 -22.50
C VAL A 23 12.87 22.65 -22.06
N GLN A 24 13.21 22.48 -20.80
CA GLN A 24 13.00 21.23 -20.10
C GLN A 24 11.52 20.93 -20.33
N ALA A 25 11.24 20.04 -21.28
CA ALA A 25 9.92 19.46 -21.41
C ALA A 25 9.76 18.62 -20.14
N GLU A 26 9.24 19.27 -19.10
CA GLU A 26 8.82 18.62 -17.87
C GLU A 26 7.93 17.44 -18.28
N GLU A 27 8.37 16.25 -17.88
CA GLU A 27 7.76 15.00 -18.31
C GLU A 27 6.27 15.03 -17.94
N PRO A 28 5.39 14.41 -18.76
CA PRO A 28 3.95 14.39 -18.46
C PRO A 28 3.65 13.82 -17.07
N ASP A 29 4.51 12.93 -16.57
CA ASP A 29 4.40 12.37 -15.22
C ASP A 29 4.66 13.44 -14.14
N ASP A 30 5.68 14.28 -14.28
CA ASP A 30 6.01 15.37 -13.35
C ASP A 30 4.92 16.46 -13.33
N GLN A 31 4.41 16.84 -14.51
CA GLN A 31 3.29 17.79 -14.60
C GLN A 31 2.02 17.25 -13.95
N TYR A 32 1.78 15.95 -14.06
CA TYR A 32 0.65 15.32 -13.39
C TYR A 32 0.85 15.19 -11.87
N LEU A 33 2.08 14.96 -11.40
CA LEU A 33 2.39 14.98 -9.96
C LEU A 33 2.15 16.36 -9.36
N HIS A 34 2.56 17.44 -10.04
CA HIS A 34 2.28 18.80 -9.60
C HIS A 34 0.77 19.08 -9.47
N ILE A 35 -0.04 18.57 -10.40
CA ILE A 35 -1.50 18.65 -10.32
C ILE A 35 -2.05 17.88 -9.10
N CYS A 36 -1.44 16.75 -8.74
CA CYS A 36 -1.81 16.00 -7.54
C CYS A 36 -1.48 16.78 -6.25
N ASP A 37 -0.35 17.48 -6.19
CA ASP A 37 0.01 18.33 -5.05
C ASP A 37 -1.01 19.47 -4.88
N MET A 38 -1.44 20.10 -5.97
CA MET A 38 -2.49 21.12 -5.94
C MET A 38 -3.83 20.58 -5.39
N MET A 39 -4.14 19.30 -5.58
CA MET A 39 -5.31 18.66 -4.97
C MET A 39 -5.14 18.47 -3.46
N GLN A 40 -3.96 18.03 -3.01
CA GLN A 40 -3.67 17.86 -1.59
C GLN A 40 -3.73 19.18 -0.82
N ASP A 41 -3.24 20.27 -1.42
CA ASP A 41 -3.40 21.62 -0.90
C ASP A 41 -4.89 21.98 -0.71
N ALA A 42 -5.72 21.71 -1.71
CA ALA A 42 -7.15 22.00 -1.67
C ALA A 42 -7.88 21.16 -0.60
N ASP A 43 -7.50 19.89 -0.43
CA ASP A 43 -8.00 19.01 0.63
C ASP A 43 -7.59 19.52 2.01
N THR A 44 -6.35 20.01 2.17
CA THR A 44 -5.86 20.61 3.42
C THR A 44 -6.61 21.89 3.76
N LEU A 45 -6.88 22.75 2.78
CA LEU A 45 -7.69 23.97 2.97
C LEU A 45 -9.12 23.62 3.42
N LYS A 46 -9.71 22.57 2.85
CA LYS A 46 -11.05 22.10 3.27
C LYS A 46 -11.02 21.57 4.71
N ALA A 47 -10.02 20.76 5.06
CA ALA A 47 -9.87 20.16 6.38
C ALA A 47 -9.58 21.19 7.48
N THR A 48 -8.92 22.30 7.14
CA THR A 48 -8.62 23.41 8.06
C THR A 48 -9.73 24.45 8.15
N GLY A 49 -10.93 24.14 7.63
CA GLY A 49 -12.11 24.99 7.75
C GLY A 49 -12.14 26.18 6.79
N GLN A 50 -11.41 26.11 5.67
CA GLN A 50 -11.36 27.17 4.65
C GLN A 50 -12.03 26.69 3.33
N PRO A 51 -13.37 26.47 3.31
CA PRO A 51 -14.06 25.87 2.16
C PRO A 51 -14.02 26.74 0.90
N ASP A 52 -14.04 28.07 1.02
CA ASP A 52 -13.94 28.98 -0.13
C ASP A 52 -12.55 28.95 -0.78
N ALA A 53 -11.48 28.91 0.03
CA ALA A 53 -10.11 28.77 -0.44
C ALA A 53 -9.88 27.40 -1.08
N ALA A 54 -10.42 26.35 -0.46
CA ALA A 54 -10.40 25.00 -1.02
C ALA A 54 -11.11 24.95 -2.38
N ARG A 55 -12.30 25.57 -2.50
CA ARG A 55 -13.05 25.64 -3.76
C ARG A 55 -12.26 26.34 -4.86
N ALA A 56 -11.66 27.48 -4.57
CA ALA A 56 -10.83 28.22 -5.53
C ALA A 56 -9.62 27.37 -5.99
N LYS A 57 -8.97 26.67 -5.06
CA LYS A 57 -7.85 25.77 -5.37
C LYS A 57 -8.30 24.57 -6.21
N TYR A 58 -9.45 23.97 -5.91
CA TYR A 58 -10.02 22.91 -6.75
C TYR A 58 -10.35 23.38 -8.18
N GLN A 59 -10.88 24.60 -8.35
CA GLN A 59 -11.10 25.17 -9.68
C GLN A 59 -9.79 25.34 -10.45
N GLN A 60 -8.71 25.76 -9.77
CA GLN A 60 -7.38 25.85 -10.35
C GLN A 60 -6.87 24.48 -10.81
N THR A 61 -7.03 23.45 -9.98
CA THR A 61 -6.66 22.06 -10.31
C THR A 61 -7.49 21.53 -11.48
N GLN A 62 -8.80 21.81 -11.52
CA GLN A 62 -9.67 21.38 -12.61
C GLN A 62 -9.19 21.95 -13.95
N LYS A 63 -8.81 23.23 -13.97
CA LYS A 63 -8.24 23.88 -15.16
C LYS A 63 -6.93 23.21 -15.57
N ALA A 64 -6.02 22.98 -14.62
CA ALA A 64 -4.74 22.32 -14.89
C ALA A 64 -4.92 20.90 -15.47
N LEU A 65 -5.90 20.13 -14.96
CA LEU A 65 -6.25 18.80 -15.50
C LEU A 65 -6.81 18.88 -16.93
N LEU A 66 -7.64 19.88 -17.24
CA LEU A 66 -8.17 20.08 -18.59
C LEU A 66 -7.07 20.44 -19.59
N ASP A 67 -6.17 21.33 -19.19
CA ASP A 67 -5.02 21.73 -20.00
C ASP A 67 -4.05 20.55 -20.20
N PHE A 68 -3.80 19.78 -19.14
CA PHE A 68 -3.01 18.55 -19.20
C PHE A 68 -3.62 17.52 -20.15
N ARG A 69 -4.93 17.28 -20.09
CA ARG A 69 -5.63 16.37 -21.01
C ARG A 69 -5.51 16.83 -22.47
N LYS A 70 -5.55 18.14 -22.71
CA LYS A 70 -5.40 18.72 -24.05
C LYS A 70 -3.98 18.56 -24.58
N LYS A 71 -2.98 18.71 -23.71
CA LYS A 71 -1.55 18.60 -24.04
C LYS A 71 -1.11 17.14 -24.22
N TYR A 72 -1.68 16.21 -23.44
CA TYR A 72 -1.34 14.78 -23.44
C TYR A 72 -2.59 13.89 -23.60
N PRO A 73 -3.22 13.85 -24.79
CA PRO A 73 -4.52 13.22 -24.99
C PRO A 73 -4.52 11.69 -24.87
N THR A 74 -3.35 11.04 -24.96
CA THR A 74 -3.20 9.58 -24.83
C THR A 74 -2.63 9.15 -23.48
N TRP A 75 -2.15 10.11 -22.68
CA TRP A 75 -1.54 9.81 -21.38
C TRP A 75 -2.62 9.46 -20.37
N ASN A 76 -2.55 8.23 -19.84
CA ASN A 76 -3.39 7.68 -18.77
C ASN A 76 -4.83 8.23 -18.69
N THR A 77 -5.55 8.15 -19.81
CA THR A 77 -6.83 8.86 -20.03
C THR A 77 -7.89 8.55 -18.97
N LYS A 78 -7.92 7.31 -18.46
CA LYS A 78 -8.81 6.89 -17.37
C LYS A 78 -8.53 7.67 -16.09
N VAL A 79 -7.26 7.85 -15.74
CA VAL A 79 -6.83 8.57 -14.55
C VAL A 79 -7.16 10.07 -14.65
N VAL A 80 -6.87 10.71 -15.78
CA VAL A 80 -7.18 12.13 -15.98
C VAL A 80 -8.70 12.39 -15.93
N ASN A 81 -9.50 11.53 -16.56
CA ASN A 81 -10.96 11.63 -16.52
C ASN A 81 -11.52 11.40 -15.11
N TYR A 82 -10.98 10.41 -14.38
CA TYR A 82 -11.35 10.17 -12.99
C TYR A 82 -11.05 11.38 -12.10
N ARG A 83 -9.85 11.98 -12.25
CA ARG A 83 -9.46 13.18 -11.49
C ARG A 83 -10.33 14.38 -11.81
N LEU A 84 -10.66 14.60 -13.08
CA LEU A 84 -11.58 15.67 -13.47
C LEU A 84 -12.97 15.50 -12.81
N ALA A 85 -13.50 14.27 -12.79
CA ALA A 85 -14.76 13.98 -12.12
C ALA A 85 -14.66 14.25 -10.60
N SER A 86 -13.62 13.74 -9.96
CA SER A 86 -13.40 13.91 -8.51
C SER A 86 -13.22 15.37 -8.10
N VAL A 87 -12.45 16.16 -8.85
CA VAL A 87 -12.27 17.59 -8.57
C VAL A 87 -13.57 18.36 -8.78
N THR A 88 -14.39 17.99 -9.78
CA THR A 88 -15.71 18.60 -10.02
C THR A 88 -16.65 18.35 -8.85
N GLU A 89 -16.69 17.12 -8.33
CA GLU A 89 -17.46 16.77 -7.14
C GLU A 89 -16.99 17.54 -5.90
N LYS A 90 -15.67 17.69 -5.72
CA LYS A 90 -15.08 18.45 -4.61
C LYS A 90 -15.40 19.95 -4.69
N ILE A 91 -15.47 20.54 -5.88
CA ILE A 91 -15.94 21.92 -6.10
C ILE A 91 -17.40 22.05 -5.65
N ALA A 92 -18.26 21.10 -6.02
CA ALA A 92 -19.67 21.11 -5.64
C ALA A 92 -19.86 20.92 -4.12
N SER A 93 -19.13 19.99 -3.51
CA SER A 93 -19.14 19.76 -2.05
C SER A 93 -18.64 20.97 -1.26
N ALA A 94 -17.65 21.71 -1.77
CA ALA A 94 -17.17 22.95 -1.16
C ALA A 94 -18.11 24.15 -1.35
N ALA A 95 -19.15 24.03 -2.18
CA ALA A 95 -20.16 25.06 -2.40
C ALA A 95 -21.44 24.87 -1.56
N ALA A 96 -21.63 23.72 -0.91
CA ALA A 96 -22.81 23.45 -0.10
C ALA A 96 -22.76 24.18 1.26
N PRO A 97 -23.80 24.95 1.63
CA PRO A 97 -23.89 25.56 2.97
C PRO A 97 -24.07 24.49 4.05
N THR A 98 -23.36 24.64 5.17
CA THR A 98 -23.50 23.78 6.35
C THR A 98 -24.78 24.17 7.11
N ALA A 99 -25.76 23.26 7.19
CA ALA A 99 -26.91 23.38 8.09
C ALA A 99 -27.27 22.01 8.73
N PRO A 100 -27.79 21.96 9.97
CA PRO A 100 -27.86 20.75 10.79
C PRO A 100 -29.12 19.90 10.56
N GLU A 101 -29.01 18.62 10.91
CA GLU A 101 -30.02 17.55 10.80
C GLU A 101 -31.36 17.83 11.52
N THR A 102 -32.48 17.38 10.94
CA THR A 102 -33.74 17.08 11.63
C THR A 102 -34.51 15.97 10.88
N ASN A 103 -35.06 15.02 11.65
CA ASN A 103 -35.66 13.74 11.25
C ASN A 103 -37.04 13.81 10.52
N ALA A 104 -37.14 13.07 9.40
CA ALA A 104 -38.21 12.16 8.89
C ALA A 104 -39.66 12.67 8.62
N PRO A 105 -40.53 11.97 7.81
CA PRO A 105 -40.34 10.72 7.04
C PRO A 105 -40.83 10.70 5.54
N ALA A 106 -40.25 9.75 4.79
CA ALA A 106 -40.69 8.97 3.61
C ALA A 106 -41.79 9.47 2.63
N SER A 107 -41.45 9.55 1.34
CA SER A 107 -42.01 8.63 0.33
C SER A 107 -41.16 8.59 -0.97
N SER A 108 -41.07 7.37 -1.49
CA SER A 108 -40.36 6.79 -2.64
C SER A 108 -40.31 7.59 -3.94
N GLU A 109 -39.14 7.61 -4.60
CA GLU A 109 -38.92 7.07 -5.96
C GLU A 109 -37.42 7.07 -6.33
N THR A 110 -36.96 5.90 -6.79
CA THR A 110 -35.58 5.55 -7.18
C THR A 110 -35.18 6.26 -8.48
N PRO A 111 -33.92 6.75 -8.59
CA PRO A 111 -33.00 6.08 -9.52
C PRO A 111 -31.66 5.74 -8.86
N GLU A 112 -31.15 4.56 -9.20
CA GLU A 112 -29.89 3.97 -8.75
C GLU A 112 -28.72 4.95 -8.76
N SER A 113 -28.30 5.37 -7.57
CA SER A 113 -27.07 6.13 -7.35
C SER A 113 -25.93 5.14 -7.12
N LYS A 114 -25.11 4.95 -8.17
CA LYS A 114 -23.82 4.26 -8.04
C LYS A 114 -22.91 5.09 -7.14
N SER A 115 -22.80 4.63 -5.90
CA SER A 115 -21.84 5.08 -4.90
C SER A 115 -20.42 4.93 -5.45
N SER A 116 -19.80 6.04 -5.86
CA SER A 116 -18.39 6.08 -6.29
C SER A 116 -17.50 6.28 -5.08
N SER A 117 -17.15 5.16 -4.43
CA SER A 117 -16.13 5.11 -3.39
C SER A 117 -14.75 5.46 -3.95
N THR A 118 -14.11 6.44 -3.32
CA THR A 118 -12.67 6.72 -3.37
C THR A 118 -11.86 5.45 -3.16
N SER A 119 -11.09 5.05 -4.18
CA SER A 119 -10.16 3.92 -4.10
C SER A 119 -8.73 4.43 -3.98
N SER A 120 -8.15 4.18 -2.82
CA SER A 120 -6.73 3.88 -2.68
C SER A 120 -6.56 2.40 -3.04
N ALA A 121 -5.73 2.11 -4.06
CA ALA A 121 -5.30 0.78 -4.49
C ALA A 121 -6.41 -0.31 -4.58
N SER A 122 -7.36 -0.20 -5.52
CA SER A 122 -8.27 -1.30 -5.83
C SER A 122 -7.54 -2.39 -6.61
N GLY A 123 -7.06 -3.43 -5.94
CA GLY A 123 -6.74 -4.67 -6.64
C GLY A 123 -7.99 -5.22 -7.34
N GLN A 124 -7.80 -5.87 -8.48
CA GLN A 124 -8.89 -6.40 -9.30
C GLN A 124 -9.12 -7.88 -8.95
N VAL A 125 -10.31 -8.20 -8.44
CA VAL A 125 -10.77 -9.58 -8.30
C VAL A 125 -11.45 -10.02 -9.59
N LYS A 126 -11.04 -11.15 -10.14
CA LYS A 126 -11.60 -11.75 -11.35
C LYS A 126 -11.95 -13.20 -11.10
N LEU A 127 -13.22 -13.56 -11.19
CA LEU A 127 -13.63 -14.96 -11.16
C LEU A 127 -13.09 -15.70 -12.39
N LEU A 128 -12.53 -16.89 -12.17
CA LEU A 128 -12.03 -17.79 -13.22
C LEU A 128 -12.98 -18.97 -13.41
N ASP A 129 -13.46 -19.54 -12.30
CA ASP A 129 -14.39 -20.66 -12.26
C ASP A 129 -15.31 -20.50 -11.04
N ALA A 130 -16.62 -20.64 -11.23
CA ALA A 130 -17.61 -20.50 -10.17
C ALA A 130 -17.72 -21.72 -9.24
N GLY A 131 -17.10 -22.85 -9.59
CA GLY A 131 -17.16 -24.08 -8.82
C GLY A 131 -18.48 -24.85 -8.95
N ALA A 132 -18.60 -25.93 -8.17
CA ALA A 132 -19.78 -26.80 -8.14
C ALA A 132 -20.94 -26.19 -7.34
N GLU A 133 -22.16 -26.68 -7.55
CA GLU A 133 -23.31 -26.32 -6.72
C GLU A 133 -23.23 -26.97 -5.30
N PRO A 134 -23.81 -26.35 -4.26
CA PRO A 134 -24.51 -25.07 -4.29
C PRO A 134 -23.56 -23.86 -4.26
N LYS A 135 -23.85 -22.85 -5.08
CA LYS A 135 -23.12 -21.57 -5.07
C LYS A 135 -23.72 -20.58 -4.07
N LYS A 136 -22.87 -19.86 -3.35
CA LYS A 136 -23.24 -18.80 -2.40
C LYS A 136 -22.45 -17.53 -2.68
N VAL A 137 -23.09 -16.38 -2.54
CA VAL A 137 -22.38 -15.10 -2.50
C VAL A 137 -21.67 -15.01 -1.14
N LEU A 138 -20.34 -14.98 -1.16
CA LEU A 138 -19.54 -14.92 0.07
C LEU A 138 -19.31 -13.47 0.45
N ARG A 139 -19.73 -13.08 1.65
CA ARG A 139 -19.52 -11.74 2.23
C ARG A 139 -19.16 -11.87 3.69
N PHE A 140 -18.21 -11.05 4.15
CA PHE A 140 -17.96 -10.86 5.56
C PHE A 140 -19.14 -10.12 6.20
N HIS A 141 -19.64 -10.63 7.31
CA HIS A 141 -20.80 -10.11 8.04
C HIS A 141 -20.56 -10.08 9.56
N PRO A 142 -19.42 -9.54 10.03
CA PRO A 142 -19.17 -9.41 11.46
C PRO A 142 -20.22 -8.49 12.10
N LYS A 143 -20.22 -8.42 13.43
CA LYS A 143 -21.08 -7.53 14.21
C LYS A 143 -20.26 -6.43 14.85
N ALA A 144 -20.87 -5.25 15.02
CA ALA A 144 -20.24 -4.19 15.80
C ALA A 144 -19.98 -4.67 17.23
N GLY A 145 -18.77 -4.41 17.73
CA GLY A 145 -18.29 -4.91 19.02
C GLY A 145 -17.59 -6.26 18.93
N ASP A 146 -17.63 -6.97 17.80
CA ASP A 146 -16.90 -8.22 17.64
C ASP A 146 -15.41 -7.98 17.81
N LYS A 147 -14.80 -8.83 18.63
CA LYS A 147 -13.41 -8.72 19.03
C LYS A 147 -12.69 -10.02 18.70
N GLN A 148 -11.54 -9.91 18.03
CA GLN A 148 -10.79 -11.06 17.56
C GLN A 148 -9.31 -10.90 17.84
N THR A 149 -8.67 -11.98 18.28
CA THR A 149 -7.22 -12.03 18.47
C THR A 149 -6.61 -13.02 17.48
N LEU A 150 -5.62 -12.56 16.71
CA LEU A 150 -4.86 -13.36 15.76
C LEU A 150 -3.41 -13.44 16.19
N SER A 151 -2.86 -14.65 16.20
CA SER A 151 -1.42 -14.88 16.33
C SER A 151 -0.82 -15.18 14.99
N ILE A 152 0.30 -14.51 14.71
CA ILE A 152 1.07 -14.63 13.48
C ILE A 152 2.48 -15.04 13.88
N ALA A 153 2.94 -16.19 13.39
CA ALA A 153 4.33 -16.61 13.52
C ALA A 153 5.00 -16.52 12.15
N VAL A 154 6.08 -15.75 12.05
CA VAL A 154 6.84 -15.53 10.83
C VAL A 154 8.25 -16.08 11.01
N LYS A 155 8.62 -17.04 10.18
CA LYS A 155 9.98 -17.56 10.08
C LYS A 155 10.57 -17.12 8.75
N MET A 156 11.77 -16.54 8.78
CA MET A 156 12.43 -16.00 7.60
C MET A 156 13.90 -16.43 7.52
N SER A 157 14.35 -16.74 6.30
CA SER A 157 15.75 -16.97 5.96
C SER A 157 16.15 -16.04 4.81
N LEU A 158 17.29 -15.39 4.94
CA LEU A 158 17.85 -14.53 3.90
C LEU A 158 19.17 -15.10 3.42
N GLU A 159 19.36 -15.16 2.11
CA GLU A 159 20.65 -15.45 1.48
C GLU A 159 21.06 -14.23 0.66
N MET A 160 22.22 -13.66 0.94
CA MET A 160 22.72 -12.46 0.26
C MET A 160 24.08 -12.75 -0.37
N LYS A 161 24.24 -12.36 -1.64
CA LYS A 161 25.51 -12.43 -2.36
C LYS A 161 25.87 -11.06 -2.92
N VAL A 162 27.03 -10.53 -2.58
CA VAL A 162 27.54 -9.23 -3.05
C VAL A 162 28.77 -9.46 -3.92
N ALA A 163 28.71 -9.00 -5.16
CA ALA A 163 29.76 -9.17 -6.16
C ALA A 163 30.29 -10.62 -6.22
N GLN A 164 31.59 -10.81 -6.06
CA GLN A 164 32.25 -12.12 -6.04
C GLN A 164 32.42 -12.69 -4.62
N MET A 165 31.86 -12.04 -3.60
CA MET A 165 31.92 -12.56 -2.23
C MET A 165 31.09 -13.85 -2.10
N GLU A 166 31.45 -14.67 -1.12
CA GLU A 166 30.66 -15.84 -0.75
C GLU A 166 29.26 -15.41 -0.29
N ALA A 167 28.26 -16.25 -0.59
CA ALA A 167 26.90 -16.00 -0.16
C ALA A 167 26.82 -16.10 1.36
N GLN A 168 26.24 -15.08 1.99
CA GLN A 168 26.00 -15.04 3.42
C GLN A 168 24.55 -15.39 3.69
N ALA A 169 24.33 -16.47 4.43
CA ALA A 169 23.00 -16.86 4.91
C ALA A 169 22.77 -16.29 6.30
N VAL A 170 21.68 -15.55 6.47
CA VAL A 170 21.23 -15.01 7.76
C VAL A 170 19.90 -15.67 8.10
N LYS A 171 19.90 -16.50 9.14
CA LYS A 171 18.68 -17.02 9.75
C LYS A 171 18.18 -16.03 10.79
N LEU A 172 16.93 -15.63 10.66
CA LEU A 172 16.28 -14.80 11.66
C LEU A 172 15.48 -15.67 12.62
N PRO A 173 15.42 -15.30 13.91
CA PRO A 173 14.54 -15.97 14.85
C PRO A 173 13.09 -15.84 14.40
N THR A 174 12.26 -16.81 14.76
CA THR A 174 10.81 -16.73 14.51
C THR A 174 10.24 -15.51 15.21
N ILE A 175 9.53 -14.66 14.48
CA ILE A 175 8.85 -13.49 15.02
C ILE A 175 7.41 -13.90 15.30
N ASN A 176 6.94 -13.67 16.52
CA ASN A 176 5.56 -13.85 16.92
C ASN A 176 4.90 -12.49 17.08
N ILE A 177 3.75 -12.30 16.46
CA ILE A 177 2.93 -11.09 16.53
C ILE A 177 1.55 -11.51 17.02
N THR A 178 1.04 -10.83 18.04
CA THR A 178 -0.36 -10.96 18.45
C THR A 178 -1.08 -9.67 18.09
N GLU A 179 -1.98 -9.75 17.12
CA GLU A 179 -2.86 -8.68 16.69
C GLU A 179 -4.24 -8.89 17.30
N GLU A 180 -4.90 -7.80 17.65
CA GLU A 180 -6.29 -7.79 18.03
C GLU A 180 -7.06 -6.80 17.17
N ALA A 181 -8.18 -7.23 16.60
CA ALA A 181 -9.11 -6.38 15.87
C ALA A 181 -10.44 -6.27 16.62
N THR A 182 -11.01 -5.07 16.66
CA THR A 182 -12.35 -4.81 17.20
C THR A 182 -13.20 -4.10 16.15
N VAL A 183 -14.31 -4.70 15.75
CA VAL A 183 -15.25 -4.10 14.79
C VAL A 183 -16.00 -2.96 15.47
N LYS A 184 -15.96 -1.78 14.85
CA LYS A 184 -16.56 -0.55 15.39
C LYS A 184 -17.94 -0.30 14.84
N SER A 185 -18.08 -0.44 13.54
CA SER A 185 -19.34 -0.21 12.85
C SER A 185 -19.34 -0.90 11.49
N ILE A 186 -20.53 -1.10 10.97
CA ILE A 186 -20.76 -1.61 9.61
C ILE A 186 -21.63 -0.59 8.92
N ALA A 187 -21.12 0.00 7.85
CA ALA A 187 -21.87 0.96 7.06
C ALA A 187 -22.93 0.25 6.21
N PRO A 188 -23.99 0.97 5.76
CA PRO A 188 -25.06 0.37 4.96
C PRO A 188 -24.60 -0.29 3.64
N ASN A 189 -23.42 0.07 3.13
CA ASN A 189 -22.81 -0.49 1.94
C ASN A 189 -21.94 -1.74 2.21
N GLY A 190 -21.96 -2.26 3.45
CA GLY A 190 -21.16 -3.41 3.87
C GLY A 190 -19.71 -3.07 4.24
N ASP A 191 -19.31 -1.79 4.31
CA ASP A 191 -17.98 -1.43 4.78
C ASP A 191 -17.87 -1.63 6.29
N ILE A 192 -16.83 -2.35 6.70
CA ILE A 192 -16.56 -2.75 8.07
C ILE A 192 -15.41 -1.88 8.59
N ALA A 193 -15.75 -0.97 9.51
CA ALA A 193 -14.76 -0.18 10.24
C ALA A 193 -14.28 -0.97 11.46
N TYR A 194 -12.97 -1.04 11.67
CA TYR A 194 -12.38 -1.75 12.79
C TYR A 194 -11.22 -0.96 13.40
N ASP A 195 -11.01 -1.12 14.70
CA ASP A 195 -9.77 -0.75 15.37
C ASP A 195 -8.85 -1.98 15.38
N ALA A 196 -7.56 -1.79 15.19
CA ALA A 196 -6.54 -2.83 15.29
C ALA A 196 -5.47 -2.42 16.31
N GLU A 197 -4.98 -3.40 17.07
CA GLU A 197 -3.93 -3.21 18.06
C GLU A 197 -2.92 -4.36 18.00
N ILE A 198 -1.63 -4.04 17.94
CA ILE A 198 -0.57 -5.02 18.17
C ILE A 198 -0.38 -5.18 19.68
N ARG A 199 -0.99 -6.24 20.22
CA ARG A 199 -0.98 -6.58 21.65
C ARG A 199 0.38 -7.03 22.15
N ASP A 200 1.08 -7.81 21.32
CA ASP A 200 2.40 -8.35 21.64
C ASP A 200 3.22 -8.58 20.38
N MET A 201 4.53 -8.38 20.50
CA MET A 201 5.50 -8.76 19.49
C MET A 201 6.75 -9.30 20.18
N SER A 202 7.17 -10.50 19.81
CA SER A 202 8.31 -11.18 20.40
C SER A 202 9.08 -11.97 19.34
N CYS A 203 10.34 -12.30 19.64
CA CYS A 203 11.09 -13.29 18.88
C CYS A 203 11.24 -14.56 19.73
N ALA A 204 11.12 -15.73 19.10
CA ALA A 204 11.43 -16.99 19.74
C ALA A 204 12.92 -17.05 20.11
N ASP A 205 13.23 -17.64 21.26
CA ASP A 205 14.59 -17.97 21.62
C ASP A 205 15.08 -19.10 20.71
N ASP A 206 15.93 -18.76 19.74
CA ASP A 206 16.55 -19.71 18.83
C ASP A 206 18.07 -19.73 19.10
N PRO A 207 18.61 -20.82 19.68
CA PRO A 207 20.04 -20.96 19.94
C PRO A 207 20.92 -20.91 18.69
N SER A 208 20.33 -21.13 17.51
CA SER A 208 21.02 -21.06 16.22
C SER A 208 21.02 -19.67 15.60
N ALA A 209 20.23 -18.73 16.14
CA ALA A 209 20.22 -17.34 15.71
C ALA A 209 21.39 -16.57 16.35
N ASN A 210 21.90 -15.56 15.63
CA ASN A 210 22.97 -14.71 16.15
C ASN A 210 22.48 -13.91 17.38
N PRO A 211 23.11 -14.03 18.57
CA PRO A 211 22.65 -13.36 19.78
C PRO A 211 22.54 -11.83 19.66
N GLN A 212 23.44 -11.19 18.89
CA GLN A 212 23.38 -9.75 18.67
C GLN A 212 22.15 -9.35 17.85
N VAL A 213 21.75 -10.18 16.88
CA VAL A 213 20.55 -9.95 16.06
C VAL A 213 19.29 -10.17 16.89
N VAL A 214 19.27 -11.22 17.72
CA VAL A 214 18.16 -11.49 18.64
C VAL A 214 17.96 -10.33 19.61
N GLU A 215 19.03 -9.84 20.24
CA GLU A 215 18.95 -8.71 21.19
C GLU A 215 18.50 -7.42 20.49
N ALA A 216 19.01 -7.14 19.29
CA ALA A 216 18.57 -5.99 18.50
C ALA A 216 17.08 -6.08 18.13
N MET A 217 16.58 -7.28 17.79
CA MET A 217 15.15 -7.50 17.53
C MET A 217 14.30 -7.34 18.79
N LYS A 218 14.72 -7.91 19.92
CA LYS A 218 14.02 -7.74 21.22
C LYS A 218 13.92 -6.26 21.60
N SER A 219 15.02 -5.52 21.47
CA SER A 219 15.06 -4.08 21.72
C SER A 219 14.13 -3.31 20.78
N ALA A 220 14.12 -3.64 19.49
CA ALA A 220 13.22 -3.04 18.52
C ALA A 220 11.74 -3.30 18.87
N PHE A 221 11.39 -4.53 19.28
CA PHE A 221 10.01 -4.94 19.57
C PHE A 221 9.45 -4.34 20.86
N ALA A 222 10.29 -4.08 21.85
CA ALA A 222 9.88 -3.42 23.09
C ALA A 222 9.22 -2.05 22.83
N GLY A 223 9.63 -1.35 21.76
CA GLY A 223 9.03 -0.08 21.34
C GLY A 223 7.76 -0.18 20.49
N LEU A 224 7.32 -1.38 20.13
CA LEU A 224 6.21 -1.63 19.20
C LEU A 224 4.92 -2.10 19.87
N LYS A 225 4.99 -2.44 21.16
CA LYS A 225 3.80 -2.81 21.93
C LYS A 225 2.83 -1.63 21.98
N GLY A 226 1.57 -1.87 21.64
CA GLY A 226 0.52 -0.84 21.65
C GLY A 226 0.47 0.03 20.40
N ILE A 227 1.06 -0.41 19.28
CA ILE A 227 0.69 0.14 17.96
C ILE A 227 -0.81 -0.04 17.81
N THR A 228 -1.51 1.06 17.57
CA THR A 228 -2.95 1.09 17.35
C THR A 228 -3.24 1.73 16.01
N GLY A 229 -4.33 1.32 15.40
CA GLY A 229 -4.84 1.94 14.19
C GLY A 229 -6.31 1.66 13.99
N SER A 230 -6.84 2.29 12.97
CA SER A 230 -8.18 2.01 12.48
C SER A 230 -8.11 1.72 10.99
N GLY A 231 -9.02 0.89 10.50
CA GLY A 231 -9.09 0.56 9.08
C GLY A 231 -10.52 0.33 8.64
N THR A 232 -10.72 0.36 7.34
CA THR A 232 -11.99 -0.02 6.71
C THR A 232 -11.72 -1.08 5.66
N VAL A 233 -12.42 -2.19 5.80
CA VAL A 233 -12.44 -3.28 4.83
C VAL A 233 -13.86 -3.41 4.28
N SER A 234 -14.00 -3.69 2.99
CA SER A 234 -15.32 -4.01 2.42
C SER A 234 -15.83 -5.37 2.92
N GLU A 235 -17.12 -5.63 2.76
CA GLU A 235 -17.74 -6.95 2.92
C GLU A 235 -17.09 -8.06 2.04
N ARG A 236 -16.23 -7.70 1.08
CA ARG A 236 -15.46 -8.63 0.25
C ARG A 236 -14.02 -8.80 0.71
N GLY A 237 -13.59 -8.21 1.82
CA GLY A 237 -12.21 -8.33 2.30
C GLY A 237 -11.21 -7.39 1.61
N LEU A 238 -11.65 -6.49 0.72
CA LEU A 238 -10.77 -5.48 0.10
C LEU A 238 -10.54 -4.31 1.06
N ASN A 239 -9.28 -3.97 1.31
CA ASN A 239 -8.92 -2.76 2.07
C ASN A 239 -9.34 -1.51 1.30
N LYS A 240 -9.93 -0.54 2.02
CA LYS A 240 -10.25 0.78 1.49
C LYS A 240 -9.35 1.86 2.09
N ASN A 241 -9.13 1.80 3.41
CA ASN A 241 -8.18 2.64 4.12
C ASN A 241 -7.63 1.91 5.34
N VAL A 242 -6.42 2.33 5.75
CA VAL A 242 -5.81 1.94 7.01
C VAL A 242 -5.07 3.18 7.52
N ASP A 243 -5.43 3.64 8.72
CA ASP A 243 -4.75 4.69 9.47
C ASP A 243 -4.13 4.02 10.72
N LEU A 244 -2.91 3.54 10.57
CA LEU A 244 -2.10 2.99 11.67
C LEU A 244 -1.23 4.10 12.22
N LYS A 245 -1.34 4.37 13.52
CA LYS A 245 -0.60 5.41 14.19
C LYS A 245 0.56 4.78 14.94
N PRO A 246 1.82 5.10 14.59
CA PRO A 246 2.95 4.65 15.37
C PRO A 246 2.85 5.23 16.79
N PRO A 247 3.24 4.47 17.83
CA PRO A 247 3.32 4.99 19.19
C PRO A 247 4.13 6.30 19.26
N SER A 248 3.69 7.24 20.10
CA SER A 248 4.37 8.52 20.29
C SER A 248 5.77 8.32 20.88
N GLY A 249 6.80 8.96 20.31
CA GLY A 249 8.17 8.91 20.83
C GLY A 249 9.06 7.82 20.21
N ILE A 250 8.59 7.12 19.18
CA ILE A 250 9.39 6.16 18.43
C ILE A 250 10.48 6.87 17.60
N ASN A 251 11.70 6.34 17.63
CA ASN A 251 12.82 6.83 16.81
C ASN A 251 12.58 6.55 15.30
N PRO A 252 13.22 7.27 14.36
CA PRO A 252 12.96 7.10 12.93
C PRO A 252 13.15 5.68 12.38
N GLN A 253 14.11 4.92 12.90
CA GLN A 253 14.39 3.55 12.46
C GLN A 253 13.28 2.58 12.90
N SER A 254 12.87 2.66 14.16
CA SER A 254 11.75 1.89 14.69
C SER A 254 10.44 2.27 13.99
N LYS A 255 10.25 3.54 13.61
CA LYS A 255 9.07 3.99 12.85
C LYS A 255 8.99 3.29 11.48
N GLN A 256 10.10 3.24 10.73
CA GLN A 256 10.14 2.53 9.45
C GLN A 256 9.75 1.04 9.59
N PHE A 257 10.19 0.41 10.68
CA PHE A 257 9.84 -0.97 10.97
C PHE A 257 8.36 -1.14 11.33
N VAL A 258 7.77 -0.22 12.11
CA VAL A 258 6.31 -0.15 12.35
C VAL A 258 5.57 -0.06 11.03
N ASP A 259 5.95 0.91 10.18
CA ASP A 259 5.29 1.17 8.89
C ASP A 259 5.33 -0.09 8.01
N GLN A 260 6.45 -0.82 8.01
CA GLN A 260 6.60 -2.07 7.27
C GLN A 260 5.68 -3.20 7.79
N ILE A 261 5.53 -3.33 9.10
CA ILE A 261 4.58 -4.31 9.69
C ILE A 261 3.16 -3.94 9.31
N CYS A 262 2.81 -2.64 9.42
CA CYS A 262 1.49 -2.12 9.08
C CYS A 262 1.14 -2.38 7.60
N GLU A 263 2.08 -2.13 6.69
CA GLU A 263 1.95 -2.46 5.27
C GLU A 263 1.78 -3.97 5.06
N SER A 264 2.55 -4.80 5.75
CA SER A 264 2.47 -6.26 5.65
C SER A 264 1.13 -6.81 6.12
N LEU A 265 0.61 -6.31 7.26
CA LEU A 265 -0.70 -6.68 7.79
C LEU A 265 -1.84 -6.24 6.87
N THR A 266 -1.71 -5.07 6.26
CA THR A 266 -2.68 -4.59 5.25
C THR A 266 -2.72 -5.53 4.05
N ASN A 267 -1.57 -6.06 3.61
CA ASN A 267 -1.50 -6.98 2.47
C ASN A 267 -1.96 -8.42 2.77
N LEU A 268 -2.21 -8.79 4.04
CA LEU A 268 -2.67 -10.13 4.42
C LEU A 268 -4.18 -10.38 4.15
N LYS A 269 -4.93 -9.40 3.64
CA LYS A 269 -6.38 -9.55 3.46
C LYS A 269 -6.73 -10.44 2.27
N PHE A 270 -7.81 -11.21 2.44
CA PHE A 270 -8.31 -12.17 1.47
C PHE A 270 -9.53 -11.60 0.71
N PRO A 271 -9.39 -11.30 -0.59
CA PRO A 271 -10.49 -10.72 -1.35
C PRO A 271 -11.42 -11.80 -1.92
N LEU A 272 -12.71 -11.63 -1.67
CA LEU A 272 -13.80 -12.49 -2.14
C LEU A 272 -14.31 -12.04 -3.54
N PRO A 273 -14.74 -12.98 -4.40
CA PRO A 273 -15.37 -12.66 -5.68
C PRO A 273 -16.73 -11.98 -5.49
N GLU A 274 -17.20 -11.29 -6.52
CA GLU A 274 -18.50 -10.62 -6.48
C GLU A 274 -19.63 -11.63 -6.61
N GLU A 275 -19.39 -12.59 -7.50
CA GLU A 275 -20.27 -13.64 -7.95
C GLU A 275 -20.48 -14.72 -6.90
N ALA A 276 -21.57 -15.47 -7.04
CA ALA A 276 -21.81 -16.65 -6.23
C ALA A 276 -20.82 -17.76 -6.61
N VAL A 277 -20.19 -18.36 -5.61
CA VAL A 277 -19.20 -19.42 -5.77
C VAL A 277 -19.52 -20.63 -4.91
N GLY A 278 -19.14 -21.80 -5.38
CA GLY A 278 -19.27 -23.04 -4.65
C GLY A 278 -17.94 -23.81 -4.55
N PRO A 279 -17.94 -25.01 -3.96
CA PRO A 279 -16.73 -25.81 -3.79
C PRO A 279 -15.97 -25.99 -5.11
N GLY A 280 -14.65 -25.80 -5.07
CA GLY A 280 -13.78 -25.86 -6.25
C GLY A 280 -13.66 -24.55 -7.04
N ALA A 281 -14.41 -23.50 -6.68
CA ALA A 281 -14.33 -22.20 -7.33
C ALA A 281 -12.92 -21.62 -7.32
N ARG A 282 -12.59 -20.84 -8.34
CA ARG A 282 -11.28 -20.23 -8.54
C ARG A 282 -11.41 -18.78 -8.96
N TRP A 283 -10.60 -17.92 -8.38
CA TRP A 283 -10.51 -16.53 -8.78
C TRP A 283 -9.09 -16.01 -8.65
N GLU A 284 -8.82 -14.95 -9.39
CA GLU A 284 -7.56 -14.23 -9.42
C GLU A 284 -7.74 -12.88 -8.74
N TYR A 285 -6.74 -12.45 -7.97
CA TYR A 285 -6.61 -11.10 -7.45
C TYR A 285 -5.28 -10.53 -7.92
N LYS A 286 -5.35 -9.40 -8.62
CA LYS A 286 -4.17 -8.66 -9.09
C LYS A 286 -4.05 -7.35 -8.35
N THR A 287 -2.87 -7.10 -7.80
CA THR A 287 -2.55 -5.87 -7.07
C THR A 287 -1.10 -5.46 -7.31
N VAL A 288 -0.82 -4.18 -7.04
CA VAL A 288 0.56 -3.67 -6.96
C VAL A 288 0.83 -3.37 -5.50
N ASN A 289 1.62 -4.23 -4.86
CA ASN A 289 2.03 -4.05 -3.48
C ASN A 289 3.28 -3.19 -3.44
N LYS A 290 3.41 -2.36 -2.40
CA LYS A 290 4.67 -1.69 -2.07
C LYS A 290 5.28 -2.39 -0.87
N SER A 291 6.54 -2.78 -0.99
CA SER A 291 7.30 -3.38 0.10
C SER A 291 8.73 -2.85 0.06
N GLN A 292 9.20 -2.24 1.14
CA GLN A 292 10.56 -1.65 1.22
C GLN A 292 10.84 -0.63 0.09
N GLY A 293 9.80 0.08 -0.36
CA GLY A 293 9.90 1.01 -1.49
C GLY A 293 9.93 0.35 -2.88
N ILE A 294 9.83 -0.97 -2.96
CA ILE A 294 9.72 -1.74 -4.21
C ILE A 294 8.24 -1.85 -4.59
N ALA A 295 7.88 -1.41 -5.79
CA ALA A 295 6.60 -1.72 -6.41
C ALA A 295 6.64 -3.16 -6.96
N ILE A 296 5.77 -4.01 -6.45
CA ILE A 296 5.70 -5.44 -6.75
C ILE A 296 4.35 -5.73 -7.37
N ASP A 297 4.33 -6.17 -8.62
CA ASP A 297 3.15 -6.76 -9.24
C ASP A 297 2.91 -8.13 -8.61
N GLU A 298 1.74 -8.30 -7.99
CA GLU A 298 1.33 -9.54 -7.37
C GLU A 298 0.07 -10.07 -8.04
N THR A 299 0.10 -11.35 -8.38
CA THR A 299 -1.06 -12.12 -8.84
C THR A 299 -1.29 -13.27 -7.86
N SER A 300 -2.40 -13.21 -7.15
CA SER A 300 -2.83 -14.23 -6.20
C SER A 300 -4.01 -15.01 -6.78
N THR A 301 -3.87 -16.34 -6.86
CA THR A 301 -4.93 -17.24 -7.32
C THR A 301 -5.46 -18.02 -6.13
N TYR A 302 -6.76 -17.97 -5.94
CA TYR A 302 -7.44 -18.66 -4.86
C TYR A 302 -8.26 -19.83 -5.39
N LYS A 303 -8.36 -20.89 -4.59
CA LYS A 303 -9.26 -22.01 -4.83
C LYS A 303 -10.03 -22.31 -3.56
N LEU A 304 -11.36 -22.23 -3.66
CA LEU A 304 -12.27 -22.59 -2.58
C LEU A 304 -12.35 -24.10 -2.45
N ARG A 305 -12.13 -24.63 -1.25
CA ARG A 305 -12.16 -26.07 -0.97
C ARG A 305 -13.51 -26.48 -0.40
N SER A 306 -13.97 -25.81 0.64
CA SER A 306 -15.28 -26.08 1.24
C SER A 306 -15.97 -24.79 1.70
N ILE A 307 -17.31 -24.87 1.78
CA ILE A 307 -18.18 -23.88 2.42
C ILE A 307 -19.05 -24.66 3.40
N GLU A 308 -18.93 -24.36 4.69
CA GLU A 308 -19.67 -24.98 5.79
C GLU A 308 -20.32 -23.88 6.63
N GLY A 309 -21.53 -23.48 6.24
CA GLY A 309 -22.20 -22.31 6.82
C GLY A 309 -21.47 -21.02 6.47
N ASP A 310 -20.77 -20.44 7.44
CA ASP A 310 -19.91 -19.26 7.29
C ASP A 310 -18.42 -19.60 7.32
N ARG A 311 -18.06 -20.85 7.62
CA ARG A 311 -16.67 -21.32 7.55
C ARG A 311 -16.32 -21.67 6.12
N ILE A 312 -15.24 -21.08 5.62
CA ILE A 312 -14.70 -21.37 4.30
C ILE A 312 -13.24 -21.80 4.43
N SER A 313 -12.86 -22.83 3.67
CA SER A 313 -11.46 -23.26 3.55
C SER A 313 -10.98 -23.06 2.12
N MET A 314 -9.73 -22.67 1.96
CA MET A 314 -9.19 -22.31 0.65
C MET A 314 -7.68 -22.57 0.57
N THR A 315 -7.19 -22.65 -0.66
CA THR A 315 -5.76 -22.58 -0.95
C THR A 315 -5.46 -21.34 -1.78
N SER A 316 -4.27 -20.80 -1.62
CA SER A 316 -3.76 -19.68 -2.41
C SER A 316 -2.45 -20.05 -3.12
N ALA A 317 -2.23 -19.44 -4.27
CA ALA A 317 -0.96 -19.46 -4.98
C ALA A 317 -0.62 -18.01 -5.37
N ILE A 318 0.58 -17.56 -5.02
CA ILE A 318 1.05 -16.21 -5.22
C ILE A 318 2.15 -16.22 -6.27
N ALA A 319 2.10 -15.30 -7.22
CA ALA A 319 3.18 -14.97 -8.13
C ALA A 319 3.51 -13.48 -8.02
N GLN A 320 4.77 -13.18 -7.72
CA GLN A 320 5.27 -11.81 -7.60
C GLN A 320 6.30 -11.52 -8.68
N SER A 321 6.27 -10.31 -9.19
CA SER A 321 7.31 -9.78 -10.06
C SER A 321 7.53 -8.30 -9.80
N ALA A 322 8.77 -7.85 -9.94
CA ALA A 322 9.07 -6.42 -9.97
C ALA A 322 10.04 -6.14 -11.12
N ALA A 323 9.70 -5.14 -11.91
CA ALA A 323 10.54 -4.65 -13.00
C ALA A 323 11.68 -3.76 -12.47
N ASN A 324 12.52 -3.27 -13.39
CA ASN A 324 13.62 -2.39 -13.03
C ASN A 324 13.11 -1.11 -12.35
N GLN A 325 13.67 -0.80 -11.19
CA GLN A 325 13.30 0.39 -10.43
C GLN A 325 14.41 0.77 -9.44
N LYS A 326 14.45 2.06 -9.09
CA LYS A 326 15.35 2.57 -8.05
C LYS A 326 14.68 2.42 -6.70
N VAL A 327 15.39 1.81 -5.74
CA VAL A 327 14.88 1.51 -4.40
C VAL A 327 15.85 2.03 -3.36
N GLN A 328 15.37 2.30 -2.15
CA GLN A 328 16.26 2.65 -1.05
C GLN A 328 16.87 1.39 -0.45
N SER A 329 18.11 1.48 0.04
CA SER A 329 18.77 0.35 0.70
C SER A 329 18.12 0.01 2.04
N PRO A 330 17.69 -1.25 2.26
CA PRO A 330 17.25 -1.71 3.56
C PRO A 330 18.38 -1.55 4.58
N GLY A 331 18.18 -0.68 5.57
CA GLY A 331 19.13 -0.45 6.66
C GLY A 331 20.23 0.59 6.39
N MET A 332 20.33 1.16 5.19
CA MET A 332 21.27 2.25 4.88
C MET A 332 20.54 3.47 4.27
N PRO A 333 20.02 4.38 5.11
CA PRO A 333 19.35 5.59 4.64
C PRO A 333 20.24 6.42 3.69
N GLY A 334 19.65 6.87 2.58
CA GLY A 334 20.36 7.69 1.57
C GLY A 334 21.12 6.90 0.51
N VAL A 335 21.31 5.59 0.67
CA VAL A 335 21.89 4.73 -0.38
C VAL A 335 20.78 4.25 -1.31
N LYS A 336 20.90 4.57 -2.61
CA LYS A 336 20.00 4.07 -3.66
C LYS A 336 20.57 2.80 -4.28
N MET A 337 19.68 1.85 -4.55
CA MET A 337 19.98 0.59 -5.22
C MET A 337 19.17 0.50 -6.51
N ASP A 338 19.75 -0.08 -7.54
CA ASP A 338 19.04 -0.40 -8.78
C ASP A 338 18.53 -1.84 -8.68
N LEU A 339 17.22 -2.01 -8.46
CA LEU A 339 16.59 -3.32 -8.66
C LEU A 339 16.51 -3.55 -10.16
N SER A 340 17.06 -4.67 -10.63
CA SER A 340 16.99 -5.08 -12.03
C SER A 340 15.83 -6.04 -12.29
N LYS A 341 15.57 -6.95 -11.35
CA LYS A 341 14.50 -7.94 -11.42
C LYS A 341 14.19 -8.47 -10.03
N MET A 342 12.90 -8.70 -9.76
CA MET A 342 12.44 -9.54 -8.66
C MET A 342 11.45 -10.57 -9.17
N THR A 343 11.52 -11.78 -8.63
CA THR A 343 10.50 -12.81 -8.82
C THR A 343 10.19 -13.47 -7.48
N GLY A 344 8.92 -13.81 -7.26
CA GLY A 344 8.52 -14.56 -6.07
C GLY A 344 7.39 -15.53 -6.38
N LYS A 345 7.34 -16.63 -5.63
CA LYS A 345 6.28 -17.63 -5.68
C LYS A 345 5.91 -18.05 -4.27
N GLY A 346 4.63 -18.14 -4.00
CA GLY A 346 4.13 -18.61 -2.71
C GLY A 346 2.92 -19.51 -2.85
N THR A 347 2.66 -20.28 -1.81
CA THR A 347 1.47 -21.12 -1.67
C THR A 347 0.99 -21.09 -0.24
N GLY A 348 -0.32 -21.07 -0.05
CA GLY A 348 -0.91 -21.07 1.28
C GLY A 348 -2.19 -21.88 1.38
N ASP A 349 -2.57 -22.14 2.61
CA ASP A 349 -3.81 -22.78 3.04
C ASP A 349 -4.41 -21.91 4.15
N SER A 350 -5.73 -21.72 4.18
CA SER A 350 -6.35 -20.91 5.21
C SER A 350 -7.82 -21.26 5.44
N THR A 351 -8.23 -21.10 6.69
CA THR A 351 -9.62 -21.18 7.12
C THR A 351 -10.09 -19.80 7.56
N SER A 352 -11.25 -19.38 7.09
CA SER A 352 -11.88 -18.12 7.48
C SER A 352 -13.32 -18.37 7.91
N ASP A 353 -13.80 -17.56 8.84
CA ASP A 353 -15.21 -17.48 9.20
C ASP A 353 -15.75 -16.13 8.69
N LEU A 354 -16.81 -16.16 7.89
CA LEU A 354 -17.39 -14.94 7.32
C LEU A 354 -18.02 -14.03 8.37
N GLY A 355 -18.33 -14.52 9.57
CA GLY A 355 -18.75 -13.69 10.69
C GLY A 355 -17.62 -12.86 11.32
N HIS A 356 -16.43 -12.88 10.74
CA HIS A 356 -15.20 -12.42 11.37
C HIS A 356 -14.25 -11.76 10.35
N VAL A 357 -13.56 -10.69 10.75
CA VAL A 357 -12.65 -9.91 9.86
C VAL A 357 -11.23 -10.48 9.77
N LEU A 358 -10.82 -11.28 10.77
CA LEU A 358 -9.55 -11.99 10.79
C LEU A 358 -9.77 -13.49 10.50
N PRO A 359 -8.84 -14.15 9.79
CA PRO A 359 -8.91 -15.58 9.54
C PRO A 359 -8.80 -16.39 10.85
N MET A 360 -9.29 -17.63 10.82
CA MET A 360 -9.19 -18.56 11.95
C MET A 360 -7.80 -19.18 12.02
N ASP A 361 -7.28 -19.62 10.89
CA ASP A 361 -5.97 -20.25 10.78
C ASP A 361 -5.46 -20.14 9.35
N GLY A 362 -4.16 -20.37 9.19
CA GLY A 362 -3.58 -20.47 7.87
C GLY A 362 -2.07 -20.67 7.89
N THR A 363 -1.57 -21.08 6.74
CA THR A 363 -0.15 -21.22 6.47
C THR A 363 0.17 -20.59 5.12
N MET A 364 1.36 -20.02 4.99
CA MET A 364 1.88 -19.50 3.73
C MET A 364 3.37 -19.77 3.67
N VAL A 365 3.83 -20.32 2.55
CA VAL A 365 5.25 -20.36 2.20
C VAL A 365 5.48 -19.44 1.01
N LEU A 366 6.53 -18.63 1.07
CA LEU A 366 6.91 -17.70 0.01
C LEU A 366 8.41 -17.78 -0.21
N HIS A 367 8.80 -17.96 -1.46
CA HIS A 367 10.18 -17.87 -1.93
C HIS A 367 10.31 -16.69 -2.89
N SER A 368 11.30 -15.82 -2.68
CA SER A 368 11.58 -14.69 -3.55
C SER A 368 13.06 -14.55 -3.84
N GLU A 369 13.38 -14.15 -5.07
CA GLU A 369 14.72 -13.82 -5.53
C GLU A 369 14.73 -12.41 -6.13
N SER A 370 15.74 -11.62 -5.76
CA SER A 370 15.97 -10.26 -6.23
C SER A 370 17.38 -10.10 -6.77
N ALA A 371 17.52 -9.47 -7.94
CA ALA A 371 18.78 -9.04 -8.51
C ALA A 371 18.87 -7.52 -8.45
N MET A 372 19.81 -7.02 -7.65
CA MET A 372 20.02 -5.61 -7.37
C MET A 372 21.45 -5.19 -7.74
N ALA A 373 21.70 -3.90 -7.75
CA ALA A 373 23.04 -3.35 -7.81
C ALA A 373 23.15 -2.10 -6.92
N MET A 374 24.24 -2.04 -6.14
CA MET A 374 24.54 -0.91 -5.26
C MET A 374 25.75 -0.13 -5.78
N SER A 375 25.76 1.18 -5.59
CA SER A 375 26.93 2.00 -5.88
C SER A 375 27.75 2.18 -4.61
N MET A 376 28.95 1.58 -4.57
CA MET A 376 29.89 1.64 -3.46
C MET A 376 31.21 2.23 -3.95
N ALA A 377 31.66 3.34 -3.35
CA ALA A 377 32.91 4.02 -3.73
C ALA A 377 33.06 4.31 -5.24
N GLY A 378 31.96 4.65 -5.92
CA GLY A 378 31.95 4.92 -7.37
C GLY A 378 31.93 3.67 -8.27
N GLN A 379 31.94 2.46 -7.70
CA GLN A 379 31.78 1.21 -8.43
C GLN A 379 30.40 0.59 -8.20
N LYS A 380 29.80 0.08 -9.28
CA LYS A 380 28.53 -0.64 -9.23
C LYS A 380 28.78 -2.10 -8.88
N GLN A 381 28.34 -2.53 -7.71
CA GLN A 381 28.45 -3.90 -7.23
C GLN A 381 27.11 -4.62 -7.41
N ALA A 382 27.13 -5.76 -8.10
CA ALA A 382 25.95 -6.62 -8.24
C ALA A 382 25.62 -7.26 -6.90
N MET A 383 24.34 -7.43 -6.62
CA MET A 383 23.82 -8.02 -5.40
C MET A 383 22.67 -8.95 -5.73
N ALA A 384 22.65 -10.14 -5.14
CA ALA A 384 21.52 -11.06 -5.21
C ALA A 384 21.01 -11.30 -3.80
N ILE A 385 19.69 -11.25 -3.62
CA ILE A 385 19.02 -11.54 -2.36
C ILE A 385 18.00 -12.64 -2.62
N LYS A 386 18.02 -13.69 -1.82
CA LYS A 386 16.94 -14.68 -1.74
C LYS A 386 16.29 -14.60 -0.38
N VAL A 387 14.98 -14.74 -0.35
CA VAL A 387 14.16 -14.72 0.86
C VAL A 387 13.25 -15.93 0.85
N ASP A 388 13.34 -16.73 1.90
CA ASP A 388 12.38 -17.79 2.21
C ASP A 388 11.59 -17.38 3.44
N MET A 389 10.26 -17.49 3.36
CA MET A 389 9.34 -17.11 4.43
C MET A 389 8.31 -18.22 4.65
N ASP A 390 8.09 -18.57 5.91
CA ASP A 390 7.00 -19.44 6.40
C ASP A 390 6.18 -18.60 7.39
N ILE A 391 4.89 -18.41 7.09
CA ILE A 391 3.93 -17.69 7.92
C ILE A 391 2.91 -18.69 8.42
N ARG A 392 2.58 -18.60 9.71
CA ARG A 392 1.48 -19.33 10.33
C ARG A 392 0.56 -18.38 11.06
N LEU A 393 -0.73 -18.58 10.83
CA LEU A 393 -1.81 -17.82 11.43
C LEU A 393 -2.60 -18.76 12.33
N GLY A 394 -3.04 -18.25 13.48
CA GLY A 394 -3.95 -18.95 14.37
C GLY A 394 -4.71 -17.99 15.26
N SER A 395 -6.04 -18.11 15.28
CA SER A 395 -6.90 -17.42 16.23
C SER A 395 -6.59 -17.91 17.63
N LYS A 396 -6.50 -17.00 18.60
CA LYS A 396 -6.30 -17.32 20.01
C LYS A 396 -7.62 -17.47 20.75
#